data_AF-A0A4Y8BPZ3-F1
#
_entry.id   AF-A0A4Y8BPZ3-F1
#
_cell.length_a   1.000
_cell.length_b   1.000
_cell.length_c   1.000
_cell.angle_alpha   90.00
_cell.angle_beta   90.00
_cell.angle_gamma   90.00
#
_symmetry.space_group_name_H-M   'P 1'
#
loop_
_entity.id
_entity.type
_entity.pdbx_description
1 polymer ?
#
loop_
_entity_poly.entity_id
_entity_poly.type
_entity_poly.pdbx_seq_one_letter_code
_entity_poly.pdbx_strand_id
1 'polypeptide(L)'
;MKEKIILIGAGGHANSCIDVIELENKFKIAGFVVNDATQKSFKYPILGCDDDLKNLFKHYKFAFIAIGQIKNAYKRMQIYEKLKSIGFKLPTIVSPLAYVSPYAFVDEASIIMHQALVNVNAKIGKACIINSKALIEHDSTVQDFCHISTAAVVNGECFVKKGSFLGSNTHLKHTQILEERSIFYNKLSIMGGGN
;
A
#
# COMPACT_ATOMS: atom_id res chain seq x y z
N MET A 1 12.21 -3.38 -23.34
CA MET A 1 11.39 -4.47 -22.76
C MET A 1 10.98 -4.02 -21.37
N LYS A 2 9.76 -4.32 -20.88
CA LYS A 2 9.36 -3.90 -19.53
C LYS A 2 10.08 -4.72 -18.47
N GLU A 3 10.52 -4.04 -17.42
CA GLU A 3 11.06 -4.69 -16.22
C GLU A 3 10.00 -5.59 -15.59
N LYS A 4 10.45 -6.72 -15.02
CA LYS A 4 9.56 -7.68 -14.36
C LYS A 4 9.45 -7.39 -12.87
N ILE A 5 8.24 -7.47 -12.33
CA ILE A 5 7.94 -7.27 -10.91
C ILE A 5 7.29 -8.52 -10.31
N ILE A 6 7.74 -8.93 -9.13
CA ILE A 6 7.07 -9.98 -8.33
C ILE A 6 6.14 -9.33 -7.30
N LEU A 7 5.01 -9.97 -7.01
CA LEU A 7 4.04 -9.50 -6.02
C LEU A 7 4.08 -10.38 -4.78
N ILE A 8 4.24 -9.79 -3.60
CA ILE A 8 4.19 -10.54 -2.33
C ILE A 8 2.75 -10.56 -1.84
N GLY A 9 2.16 -11.75 -1.75
CA GLY A 9 0.75 -11.98 -1.45
C GLY A 9 -0.14 -12.07 -2.70
N ALA A 10 -1.08 -13.02 -2.68
CA ALA A 10 -2.06 -13.26 -3.76
C ALA A 10 -3.52 -13.11 -3.24
N GLY A 11 -3.76 -12.22 -2.29
CA GLY A 11 -5.09 -12.02 -1.69
C GLY A 11 -5.99 -11.11 -2.53
N GLY A 12 -7.19 -10.79 -2.03
CA GLY A 12 -8.10 -9.85 -2.71
C GLY A 12 -7.48 -8.48 -3.01
N HIS A 13 -6.67 -7.96 -2.10
CA HIS A 13 -5.92 -6.71 -2.34
C HIS A 13 -4.90 -6.84 -3.48
N ALA A 14 -4.29 -8.02 -3.66
CA ALA A 14 -3.35 -8.25 -4.73
C ALA A 14 -4.01 -8.21 -6.11
N ASN A 15 -5.26 -8.66 -6.21
CA ASN A 15 -6.05 -8.54 -7.44
C ASN A 15 -6.28 -7.06 -7.80
N SER A 16 -6.55 -6.21 -6.80
CA SER A 16 -6.66 -4.77 -7.01
C SER A 16 -5.32 -4.13 -7.41
N CYS A 17 -4.20 -4.61 -6.84
CA CYS A 17 -2.87 -4.14 -7.24
C CYS A 17 -2.54 -4.52 -8.69
N ILE A 18 -2.92 -5.71 -9.15
CA ILE A 18 -2.75 -6.15 -10.54
C ILE A 18 -3.40 -5.14 -11.49
N ASP A 19 -4.65 -4.78 -11.22
CA ASP A 19 -5.43 -3.85 -12.06
C ASP A 19 -4.70 -2.51 -12.25
N VAL A 20 -4.17 -1.96 -11.15
CA VAL A 20 -3.38 -0.72 -11.17
C VAL A 20 -2.05 -0.89 -11.91
N ILE A 21 -1.28 -1.95 -11.61
CA ILE A 21 0.05 -2.17 -12.20
C ILE A 21 -0.03 -2.42 -13.70
N GLU A 22 -1.05 -3.16 -14.14
CA GLU A 22 -1.30 -3.40 -15.57
C GLU A 22 -1.69 -2.13 -16.29
N LEU A 23 -2.59 -1.32 -15.71
CA LEU A 23 -3.03 -0.07 -16.31
C LEU A 23 -1.91 0.99 -16.34
N GLU A 24 -1.11 1.08 -15.27
CA GLU A 24 0.09 1.94 -15.22
C GLU A 24 1.10 1.53 -16.30
N ASN A 25 1.11 0.26 -16.69
CA ASN A 25 1.78 -0.24 -17.88
C ASN A 25 3.33 -0.10 -17.82
N LYS A 26 3.92 0.18 -16.65
CA LYS A 26 5.39 0.31 -16.46
C LYS A 26 6.10 -1.02 -16.24
N PHE A 27 5.45 -1.97 -15.57
CA PHE A 27 6.02 -3.27 -15.23
C PHE A 27 5.28 -4.42 -15.91
N LYS A 28 5.94 -5.56 -16.05
CA LYS A 28 5.31 -6.85 -16.36
C LYS A 28 5.29 -7.69 -15.09
N ILE A 29 4.11 -8.06 -14.62
CA ILE A 29 3.97 -8.94 -13.45
C ILE A 29 4.51 -10.33 -13.81
N ALA A 30 5.46 -10.82 -13.01
CA ALA A 30 6.07 -12.14 -13.19
C ALA A 30 5.27 -13.24 -12.49
N GLY A 31 4.70 -12.93 -11.32
CA GLY A 31 3.98 -13.88 -10.49
C GLY A 31 3.96 -13.47 -9.03
N PHE A 32 3.39 -14.35 -8.22
CA PHE A 32 3.19 -14.14 -6.79
C PHE A 32 4.20 -14.89 -5.94
N VAL A 33 4.48 -14.36 -4.76
CA VAL A 33 5.14 -15.06 -3.66
C VAL A 33 4.14 -15.22 -2.53
N VAL A 34 3.87 -16.45 -2.11
CA VAL A 34 2.89 -16.78 -1.06
C VAL A 34 3.41 -17.90 -0.15
N ASN A 35 3.18 -17.78 1.15
CA ASN A 35 3.53 -18.84 2.11
C ASN A 35 2.42 -19.89 2.27
N ASP A 36 1.19 -19.55 1.87
CA ASP A 36 0.07 -20.49 1.89
C ASP A 36 -0.05 -21.16 0.52
N ALA A 37 0.36 -22.43 0.45
CA ALA A 37 0.31 -23.22 -0.77
C ALA A 37 -1.13 -23.50 -1.26
N THR A 38 -2.15 -23.31 -0.40
CA THR A 38 -3.56 -23.49 -0.79
C THR A 38 -4.15 -22.24 -1.44
N GLN A 39 -3.42 -21.12 -1.38
CA GLN A 39 -3.88 -19.84 -1.88
C GLN A 39 -4.01 -19.87 -3.40
N LYS A 40 -5.20 -19.53 -3.89
CA LYS A 40 -5.44 -19.37 -5.34
C LYS A 40 -4.81 -18.05 -5.81
N SER A 41 -4.19 -18.07 -6.98
CA SER A 41 -3.65 -16.90 -7.65
C SER A 41 -4.56 -16.47 -8.80
N PHE A 42 -4.66 -15.16 -9.03
CA PHE A 42 -5.42 -14.58 -10.14
C PHE A 42 -4.46 -14.21 -11.27
N LYS A 43 -4.71 -14.72 -12.49
CA LYS A 43 -4.03 -14.39 -13.76
C LYS A 43 -2.54 -14.75 -13.87
N TYR A 44 -1.81 -14.81 -12.76
CA TYR A 44 -0.36 -15.01 -12.71
C TYR A 44 0.02 -16.21 -11.83
N PRO A 45 1.14 -16.90 -12.14
CA PRO A 45 1.56 -18.08 -11.38
C PRO A 45 2.08 -17.71 -9.98
N ILE A 46 2.09 -18.70 -9.08
CA ILE A 46 2.87 -18.65 -7.84
C ILE A 46 4.31 -19.06 -8.18
N LEU A 47 5.28 -18.23 -7.81
CA LEU A 47 6.69 -18.43 -8.08
C LEU A 47 7.45 -19.08 -6.92
N GLY A 48 6.87 -19.05 -5.71
CA GLY A 48 7.49 -19.57 -4.49
C GLY A 48 6.90 -18.94 -3.23
N CYS A 49 7.60 -19.10 -2.12
CA CYS A 49 7.29 -18.52 -0.81
C CYS A 49 8.36 -17.51 -0.35
N ASP A 50 8.20 -16.95 0.85
CA ASP A 50 9.12 -15.94 1.36
C ASP A 50 10.58 -16.44 1.47
N ASP A 51 10.81 -17.75 1.58
CA ASP A 51 12.15 -18.34 1.66
C ASP A 51 12.86 -18.37 0.30
N ASP A 52 12.09 -18.33 -0.78
CA ASP A 52 12.61 -18.29 -2.15
C ASP A 52 13.08 -16.89 -2.58
N LEU A 53 12.79 -15.84 -1.79
CA LEU A 53 13.03 -14.44 -2.17
C LEU A 53 14.49 -14.15 -2.58
N LYS A 54 15.47 -14.74 -1.90
CA LYS A 54 16.90 -14.59 -2.25
C LYS A 54 17.23 -15.18 -3.62
N ASN A 55 16.60 -16.31 -3.97
CA ASN A 55 16.77 -16.93 -5.28
C ASN A 55 16.01 -16.17 -6.35
N LEU A 56 14.77 -15.75 -6.08
CA LEU A 56 13.97 -14.92 -6.96
C LEU A 56 14.66 -13.59 -7.28
N PHE A 57 15.38 -12.98 -6.33
CA PHE A 57 16.14 -11.74 -6.55
C PHE A 57 17.22 -11.87 -7.64
N LYS A 58 17.73 -13.07 -7.90
CA LYS A 58 18.69 -13.32 -8.99
C LYS A 58 18.06 -13.07 -10.36
N HIS A 59 16.73 -13.24 -10.48
CA HIS A 59 15.98 -13.12 -11.72
C HIS A 59 15.10 -11.87 -11.79
N TYR A 60 14.67 -11.34 -10.65
CA TYR A 60 13.75 -10.21 -10.54
C TYR A 60 14.30 -9.17 -9.57
N LYS A 61 14.49 -7.93 -10.02
CA LYS A 61 15.01 -6.84 -9.17
C LYS A 61 13.92 -6.00 -8.52
N PHE A 62 12.70 -6.07 -9.03
CA PHE A 62 11.54 -5.33 -8.51
C PHE A 62 10.58 -6.26 -7.78
N ALA A 63 10.11 -5.81 -6.62
CA ALA A 63 9.05 -6.47 -5.86
C ALA A 63 8.03 -5.44 -5.38
N PHE A 64 6.78 -5.86 -5.21
CA PHE A 64 5.74 -5.02 -4.64
C PHE A 64 4.95 -5.78 -3.57
N ILE A 65 4.61 -5.10 -2.47
CA ILE A 65 3.91 -5.69 -1.32
C ILE A 65 2.41 -5.62 -1.59
N ALA A 66 1.86 -6.69 -2.17
CA ALA A 66 0.45 -6.81 -2.53
C ALA A 66 -0.43 -7.35 -1.38
N ILE A 67 -0.01 -7.10 -0.15
CA ILE A 67 -0.72 -7.50 1.08
C ILE A 67 -1.48 -6.29 1.60
N GLY A 68 -2.81 -6.41 1.73
CA GLY A 68 -3.62 -5.38 2.38
C GLY A 68 -3.39 -5.32 3.90
N GLN A 69 -4.18 -4.51 4.61
CA GLN A 69 -4.16 -4.52 6.07
C GLN A 69 -5.08 -5.64 6.61
N ILE A 70 -4.51 -6.57 7.38
CA ILE A 70 -5.26 -7.61 8.10
C ILE A 70 -5.00 -7.38 9.59
N LYS A 71 -5.99 -6.83 10.31
CA LYS A 71 -5.90 -6.38 11.70
C LYS A 71 -4.90 -5.22 11.93
N ASN A 72 -3.65 -5.34 11.49
CA ASN A 72 -2.61 -4.32 11.63
C ASN A 72 -1.61 -4.35 10.44
N ALA A 73 -0.66 -3.41 10.43
CA ALA A 73 0.32 -3.25 9.35
C ALA A 73 1.59 -4.13 9.51
N TYR A 74 1.71 -4.92 10.57
CA TYR A 74 2.96 -5.60 10.94
C TYR A 74 3.50 -6.53 9.85
N LYS A 75 2.63 -7.30 9.19
CA LYS A 75 3.04 -8.19 8.11
C LYS A 75 3.66 -7.43 6.94
N ARG A 76 3.09 -6.26 6.57
CA ARG A 76 3.67 -5.41 5.52
C ARG A 76 5.05 -4.89 5.92
N MET A 77 5.22 -4.47 7.18
CA MET A 77 6.50 -4.00 7.71
C MET A 77 7.57 -5.09 7.65
N GLN A 78 7.27 -6.30 8.10
CA GLN A 78 8.22 -7.42 8.07
C GLN A 78 8.65 -7.77 6.65
N ILE A 79 7.70 -7.85 5.71
CA ILE A 79 8.00 -8.14 4.31
C ILE A 79 8.82 -7.01 3.69
N TYR A 80 8.49 -5.75 3.98
CA TYR A 80 9.27 -4.61 3.52
C TYR A 80 10.73 -4.71 3.92
N GLU A 81 11.02 -4.91 5.21
CA GLU A 81 12.39 -5.05 5.71
C GLU A 81 13.11 -6.28 5.11
N LYS A 82 12.41 -7.41 4.96
CA LYS A 82 12.95 -8.61 4.30
C LYS A 82 13.34 -8.32 2.84
N LEU A 83 12.48 -7.65 2.08
CA LEU A 83 12.79 -7.30 0.68
C LEU A 83 13.95 -6.31 0.56
N LYS A 84 13.96 -5.26 1.40
CA LYS A 84 15.02 -4.25 1.42
C LYS A 84 16.36 -4.85 1.80
N SER A 85 16.42 -5.72 2.81
CA SER A 85 17.67 -6.40 3.22
C SER A 85 18.23 -7.33 2.14
N ILE A 86 17.39 -7.86 1.24
CA ILE A 86 17.83 -8.66 0.08
C ILE A 86 18.31 -7.77 -1.08
N GLY A 87 17.88 -6.49 -1.11
CA GLY A 87 18.25 -5.54 -2.16
C GLY A 87 17.21 -5.35 -3.25
N PHE A 88 15.96 -5.80 -3.05
CA PHE A 88 14.87 -5.51 -3.99
C PHE A 88 14.61 -4.01 -4.08
N LYS A 89 14.29 -3.56 -5.30
CA LYS A 89 13.72 -2.23 -5.56
C LYS A 89 12.21 -2.31 -5.38
N LEU A 90 11.65 -1.41 -4.57
CA LEU A 90 10.22 -1.38 -4.26
C LEU A 90 9.60 -0.13 -4.90
N PRO A 91 9.11 -0.19 -6.14
CA PRO A 91 8.63 0.99 -6.82
C PRO A 91 7.37 1.55 -6.15
N THR A 92 7.17 2.85 -6.27
CA THR A 92 5.85 3.47 -6.09
C THR A 92 4.98 3.10 -7.28
N ILE A 93 3.75 2.66 -7.01
CA ILE A 93 2.77 2.30 -8.03
C ILE A 93 1.68 3.37 -8.02
N VAL A 94 1.47 4.04 -9.15
CA VAL A 94 0.46 5.11 -9.23
C VAL A 94 -0.50 4.79 -10.36
N SER A 95 -1.77 4.70 -10.02
CA SER A 95 -2.80 4.54 -11.04
C SER A 95 -2.82 5.71 -12.02
N PRO A 96 -2.92 5.45 -13.34
CA PRO A 96 -3.22 6.50 -14.33
C PRO A 96 -4.58 7.18 -14.12
N LEU A 97 -5.47 6.59 -13.30
CA LEU A 97 -6.78 7.16 -12.95
C LEU A 97 -6.76 7.92 -11.63
N ALA A 98 -5.62 8.03 -10.97
CA ALA A 98 -5.45 8.87 -9.79
C ALA A 98 -4.96 10.28 -10.20
N TYR A 99 -5.24 11.26 -9.36
CA TYR A 99 -4.55 12.56 -9.43
C TYR A 99 -3.54 12.63 -8.30
N VAL A 100 -2.28 12.86 -8.65
CA VAL A 100 -1.21 13.15 -7.70
C VAL A 100 -0.62 14.48 -8.12
N SER A 101 -0.72 15.48 -7.25
CA SER A 101 -0.15 16.80 -7.49
C SER A 101 1.35 16.69 -7.79
N PRO A 102 1.90 17.45 -8.76
CA PRO A 102 3.34 17.48 -9.01
C PRO A 102 4.15 18.04 -7.83
N TYR A 103 3.48 18.64 -6.83
CA TYR A 103 4.07 19.14 -5.60
C TYR A 103 3.86 18.20 -4.40
N ALA A 104 3.18 17.07 -4.59
CA ALA A 104 3.08 16.03 -3.59
C ALA A 104 4.32 15.12 -3.62
N PHE A 105 4.58 14.43 -2.52
CA PHE A 105 5.62 13.42 -2.42
C PHE A 105 5.01 12.06 -2.07
N VAL A 106 5.39 11.01 -2.79
CA VAL A 106 4.99 9.63 -2.52
C VAL A 106 6.24 8.75 -2.49
N ASP A 107 6.53 8.18 -1.34
CA ASP A 107 7.73 7.38 -1.13
C ASP A 107 7.59 5.95 -1.72
N GLU A 108 8.69 5.19 -1.64
CA GLU A 108 8.83 3.85 -2.19
C GLU A 108 7.84 2.84 -1.60
N ALA A 109 7.58 1.77 -2.36
CA ALA A 109 6.64 0.69 -2.02
C ALA A 109 5.17 1.12 -1.81
N SER A 110 4.84 2.41 -1.91
CA SER A 110 3.47 2.90 -1.76
C SER A 110 2.66 2.71 -3.04
N ILE A 111 1.34 2.58 -2.87
CA ILE A 111 0.40 2.50 -3.98
C ILE A 111 -0.72 3.53 -3.87
N ILE A 112 -0.95 4.22 -4.98
CA ILE A 112 -2.08 5.15 -5.18
C ILE A 112 -3.07 4.48 -6.12
N MET A 113 -4.20 4.05 -5.57
CA MET A 113 -5.23 3.28 -6.28
C MET A 113 -6.10 4.16 -7.19
N HIS A 114 -6.95 3.53 -8.00
CA HIS A 114 -7.85 4.21 -8.93
C HIS A 114 -8.68 5.33 -8.26
N GLN A 115 -8.76 6.49 -8.91
CA GLN A 115 -9.55 7.64 -8.49
C GLN A 115 -9.16 8.22 -7.13
N ALA A 116 -8.02 7.84 -6.56
CA ALA A 116 -7.47 8.53 -5.40
C ALA A 116 -6.95 9.92 -5.79
N LEU A 117 -7.03 10.87 -4.86
CA LEU A 117 -6.57 12.24 -5.03
C LEU A 117 -5.52 12.54 -3.96
N VAL A 118 -4.34 12.99 -4.36
CA VAL A 118 -3.25 13.44 -3.47
C VAL A 118 -2.88 14.88 -3.85
N ASN A 119 -3.31 15.83 -3.02
CA ASN A 119 -3.23 17.26 -3.32
C ASN A 119 -1.86 17.88 -2.99
N VAL A 120 -1.73 19.16 -3.31
CA VAL A 120 -0.48 19.96 -3.18
C VAL A 120 0.17 19.79 -1.81
N ASN A 121 1.50 19.65 -1.78
CA ASN A 121 2.33 19.52 -0.57
C ASN A 121 2.03 18.30 0.32
N ALA A 122 1.09 17.43 -0.04
CA ALA A 122 0.84 16.20 0.71
C ALA A 122 2.06 15.28 0.66
N LYS A 123 2.35 14.60 1.78
CA LYS A 123 3.48 13.69 1.92
C LYS A 123 2.99 12.30 2.30
N ILE A 124 3.24 11.32 1.43
CA ILE A 124 2.94 9.92 1.64
C ILE A 124 4.26 9.16 1.87
N GLY A 125 4.39 8.53 3.03
CA GLY A 125 5.54 7.72 3.42
C GLY A 125 5.60 6.39 2.69
N LYS A 126 6.44 5.49 3.18
CA LYS A 126 6.80 4.20 2.54
C LYS A 126 5.71 3.16 2.72
N ALA A 127 5.51 2.30 1.73
CA ALA A 127 4.61 1.15 1.81
C ALA A 127 3.19 1.49 2.30
N CYS A 128 2.72 2.69 1.96
CA CYS A 128 1.37 3.16 2.23
C CYS A 128 0.40 2.64 1.17
N ILE A 129 -0.85 2.45 1.57
CA ILE A 129 -1.95 2.18 0.65
C ILE A 129 -2.90 3.37 0.69
N ILE A 130 -2.93 4.14 -0.40
CA ILE A 130 -3.96 5.16 -0.63
C ILE A 130 -5.01 4.53 -1.54
N ASN A 131 -6.07 4.03 -0.93
CA ASN A 131 -7.00 3.12 -1.58
C ASN A 131 -7.97 3.85 -2.52
N SER A 132 -8.78 3.10 -3.28
CA SER A 132 -9.61 3.66 -4.33
C SER A 132 -10.52 4.78 -3.80
N LYS A 133 -10.58 5.89 -4.54
CA LYS A 133 -11.35 7.09 -4.15
C LYS A 133 -10.92 7.77 -2.84
N ALA A 134 -9.80 7.40 -2.24
CA ALA A 134 -9.30 8.11 -1.06
C ALA A 134 -8.83 9.52 -1.45
N LEU A 135 -9.06 10.49 -0.57
CA LEU A 135 -8.62 11.88 -0.73
C LEU A 135 -7.61 12.22 0.35
N ILE A 136 -6.43 12.67 -0.05
CA ILE A 136 -5.43 13.29 0.81
C ILE A 136 -5.33 14.76 0.41
N GLU A 137 -5.85 15.63 1.27
CA GLU A 137 -5.84 17.07 1.05
C GLU A 137 -4.45 17.70 1.25
N HIS A 138 -4.39 18.99 0.91
CA HIS A 138 -3.17 19.78 0.95
C HIS A 138 -2.45 19.74 2.31
N ASP A 139 -1.13 19.81 2.27
CA ASP A 139 -0.23 19.90 3.44
C ASP A 139 -0.37 18.77 4.48
N SER A 140 -1.11 17.71 4.16
CA SER A 140 -1.27 16.54 5.03
C SER A 140 -0.10 15.57 4.92
N THR A 141 0.22 14.92 6.03
CA THR A 141 1.26 13.88 6.09
C THR A 141 0.64 12.54 6.45
N VAL A 142 0.90 11.53 5.63
CA VAL A 142 0.59 10.12 5.89
C VAL A 142 1.91 9.38 6.03
N GLN A 143 2.27 8.99 7.25
CA GLN A 143 3.53 8.31 7.54
C GLN A 143 3.55 6.85 7.05
N ASP A 144 4.73 6.23 7.10
CA ASP A 144 4.98 4.88 6.60
C ASP A 144 3.96 3.83 7.04
N PHE A 145 3.68 2.89 6.15
CA PHE A 145 2.84 1.71 6.36
C PHE A 145 1.38 2.02 6.70
N CYS A 146 0.91 3.25 6.50
CA CYS A 146 -0.49 3.60 6.70
C CYS A 146 -1.37 3.00 5.60
N HIS A 147 -2.64 2.76 5.93
CA HIS A 147 -3.66 2.39 4.97
C HIS A 147 -4.84 3.34 5.10
N ILE A 148 -4.97 4.22 4.09
CA ILE A 148 -6.11 5.09 3.91
C ILE A 148 -7.10 4.34 3.02
N SER A 149 -8.17 3.82 3.62
CA SER A 149 -9.07 2.87 2.96
C SER A 149 -10.01 3.55 1.96
N THR A 150 -10.82 2.74 1.27
CA THR A 150 -11.68 3.15 0.16
C THR A 150 -12.57 4.33 0.54
N ALA A 151 -12.55 5.38 -0.28
CA ALA A 151 -13.32 6.61 -0.07
C ALA A 151 -13.11 7.27 1.31
N ALA A 152 -11.96 7.04 1.95
CA ALA A 152 -11.58 7.77 3.15
C ALA A 152 -11.01 9.16 2.79
N VAL A 153 -11.19 10.13 3.70
CA VAL A 153 -10.76 11.52 3.49
C VAL A 153 -9.81 11.95 4.60
N VAL A 154 -8.63 12.40 4.23
CA VAL A 154 -7.68 13.08 5.10
C VAL A 154 -7.71 14.55 4.72
N ASN A 155 -8.44 15.37 5.48
CA ASN A 155 -8.55 16.82 5.23
C ASN A 155 -7.21 17.55 5.41
N GLY A 156 -7.14 18.83 5.06
CA GLY A 156 -5.87 19.56 5.02
C GLY A 156 -5.12 19.55 6.36
N GLU A 157 -3.79 19.61 6.29
CA GLU A 157 -2.89 19.71 7.44
C GLU A 157 -3.03 18.57 8.48
N CYS A 158 -3.62 17.43 8.10
CA CYS A 158 -3.71 16.27 8.99
C CYS A 158 -2.37 15.55 9.11
N PHE A 159 -2.19 14.84 10.22
CA PHE A 159 -1.00 14.03 10.46
C PHE A 159 -1.38 12.59 10.83
N VAL A 160 -1.25 11.66 9.88
CA VAL A 160 -1.52 10.24 10.09
C VAL A 160 -0.21 9.52 10.44
N LYS A 161 -0.06 9.12 11.70
CA LYS A 161 1.17 8.48 12.18
C LYS A 161 1.33 7.05 11.67
N LYS A 162 2.58 6.57 11.71
CA LYS A 162 3.04 5.29 11.15
C LYS A 162 2.09 4.12 11.42
N GLY A 163 1.87 3.28 10.41
CA GLY A 163 1.13 2.00 10.54
C GLY A 163 -0.35 2.13 10.85
N SER A 164 -0.92 3.34 10.80
CA SER A 164 -2.32 3.58 11.12
C SER A 164 -3.26 3.18 9.99
N PHE A 165 -4.51 2.94 10.34
CA PHE A 165 -5.57 2.58 9.42
C PHE A 165 -6.73 3.57 9.52
N LEU A 166 -7.07 4.19 8.39
CA LEU A 166 -8.27 5.01 8.26
C LEU A 166 -9.31 4.23 7.47
N GLY A 167 -10.41 3.88 8.13
CA GLY A 167 -11.46 3.03 7.59
C GLY A 167 -12.21 3.64 6.41
N SER A 168 -12.87 2.76 5.64
CA SER A 168 -13.60 3.19 4.45
C SER A 168 -14.69 4.20 4.82
N ASN A 169 -14.92 5.20 3.95
CA ASN A 169 -15.89 6.28 4.19
C ASN A 169 -15.69 7.04 5.52
N THR A 170 -14.46 7.04 6.05
CA THR A 170 -14.11 7.79 7.27
C THR A 170 -13.35 9.04 6.89
N HIS A 171 -13.58 10.14 7.61
CA HIS A 171 -12.86 11.39 7.40
C HIS A 171 -12.13 11.85 8.67
N LEU A 172 -10.91 12.33 8.51
CA LEU A 172 -10.21 13.12 9.53
C LEU A 172 -10.60 14.58 9.35
N LYS A 173 -10.81 15.30 10.45
CA LYS A 173 -11.03 16.76 10.41
C LYS A 173 -9.72 17.47 10.10
N HIS A 174 -9.80 18.68 9.54
CA HIS A 174 -8.63 19.54 9.33
C HIS A 174 -7.75 19.59 10.60
N THR A 175 -6.43 19.55 10.41
CA THR A 175 -5.38 19.49 11.45
C THR A 175 -5.42 18.28 12.41
N GLN A 176 -6.27 17.29 12.19
CA GLN A 176 -6.37 16.14 13.07
C GLN A 176 -5.13 15.22 12.98
N ILE A 177 -4.71 14.73 14.14
CA ILE A 177 -3.64 13.75 14.27
C ILE A 177 -4.27 12.37 14.52
N LEU A 178 -3.84 11.37 13.74
CA LEU A 178 -4.16 9.97 13.98
C LEU A 178 -2.92 9.27 14.57
N GLU A 179 -3.07 8.69 15.76
CA GLU A 179 -1.96 8.14 16.56
C GLU A 179 -1.32 6.89 15.95
N GLU A 180 -0.05 6.62 16.29
CA GLU A 180 0.70 5.51 15.68
C GLU A 180 -0.02 4.17 15.85
N ARG A 181 -0.11 3.38 14.76
CA ARG A 181 -0.75 2.06 14.70
C ARG A 181 -2.20 2.04 15.18
N SER A 182 -2.87 3.18 15.13
CA SER A 182 -4.29 3.25 15.49
C SER A 182 -5.18 2.84 14.33
N ILE A 183 -6.40 2.41 14.68
CA ILE A 183 -7.44 2.04 13.73
C ILE A 183 -8.59 3.00 13.97
N PHE A 184 -8.94 3.79 12.96
CA PHE A 184 -10.01 4.78 13.05
C PHE A 184 -11.11 4.48 12.03
N TYR A 185 -12.32 4.29 12.54
CA TYR A 185 -13.54 4.17 11.75
C TYR A 185 -14.51 5.29 12.14
N ASN A 186 -15.38 5.68 11.21
CA ASN A 186 -16.41 6.69 11.45
C ASN A 186 -17.38 6.23 12.56
N LYS A 187 -17.31 6.84 13.76
CA LYS A 187 -18.20 6.71 14.94
C LYS A 187 -18.91 5.36 15.19
N LEU A 188 -18.24 4.26 14.89
CA LEU A 188 -18.33 2.99 15.60
C LEU A 188 -16.92 2.70 16.08
N SER A 189 -16.47 3.47 17.07
CA SER A 189 -15.29 3.13 17.86
C SER A 189 -15.58 1.82 18.57
N ILE A 190 -15.24 0.69 17.95
CA ILE A 190 -15.05 -0.55 18.68
C ILE A 190 -13.80 -0.30 19.52
N MET A 191 -14.00 0.11 20.78
CA MET A 191 -12.92 0.08 21.75
C MET A 191 -12.47 -1.39 21.83
N GLY A 192 -11.23 -1.65 21.42
CA GLY A 192 -10.59 -2.93 21.68
C GLY A 192 -10.62 -3.14 23.19
N GLY A 193 -11.41 -4.12 23.62
CA GLY A 193 -11.45 -4.56 25.00
C GLY A 193 -10.04 -4.90 25.47
N GLY A 194 -9.72 -4.39 26.66
CA GLY A 194 -8.45 -4.67 27.32
C GLY A 194 -8.25 -6.16 27.62
N ASN A 195 -6.95 -6.48 27.74
CA ASN A 195 -6.31 -7.74 28.14
C ASN A 195 -6.52 -8.96 27.23
#